data_AF-A0A929NVU0-F1
#
_entry.id   AF-A0A929NVU0-F1
#
_cell.length_a   1.000
_cell.length_b   1.000
_cell.length_c   1.000
_cell.angle_alpha   90.00
_cell.angle_beta   90.00
_cell.angle_gamma   90.00
#
_symmetry.space_group_name_H-M   'P 1'
#
loop_
_entity.id
_entity.type
_entity.pdbx_description
1 polymer ?
#
loop_
_entity_poly.entity_id
_entity_poly.type
_entity_poly.pdbx_seq_one_letter_code
_entity_poly.pdbx_strand_id
1 'polypeptide(L)' 'WLSEILIQNPEMKDFEELKEEIKKRAAAGELFFRMDVKPQFNDTPADWEEKLEATFTSKW' A
#
# COMPACT_ATOMS: atom_id res chain seq x y z
N TRP A 1 7.72 -5.20 -1.57
CA TRP A 1 6.87 -5.09 -2.78
C TRP A 1 5.39 -5.09 -2.36
N LEU A 2 4.45 -4.63 -3.19
CA LEU A 2 3.02 -4.62 -2.82
C LEU A 2 2.47 -6.04 -2.62
N SER A 3 2.82 -6.99 -3.48
CA SER A 3 2.46 -8.40 -3.32
C SER A 3 2.95 -8.99 -1.99
N GLU A 4 4.15 -8.62 -1.56
CA GLU A 4 4.71 -9.03 -0.27
C GLU A 4 3.92 -8.50 0.92
N ILE A 5 3.49 -7.23 0.88
CA ILE A 5 2.61 -6.65 1.92
C ILE A 5 1.30 -7.43 1.99
N LEU A 6 0.68 -7.71 0.85
CA LEU A 6 -0.57 -8.47 0.81
C LEU A 6 -0.41 -9.91 1.35
N ILE A 7 0.74 -10.54 1.11
CA ILE A 7 1.04 -11.88 1.63
C ILE A 7 1.32 -11.85 3.14
N GLN A 8 2.00 -10.82 3.64
CA GLN A 8 2.28 -10.66 5.07
C GLN A 8 1.06 -10.23 5.87
N ASN A 9 0.09 -9.58 5.22
CA ASN A 9 -1.12 -9.06 5.83
C ASN A 9 -2.37 -9.65 5.16
N PRO A 10 -2.58 -10.98 5.22
CA PRO A 10 -3.73 -11.63 4.59
C PRO A 10 -5.07 -11.25 5.26
N GLU A 11 -5.00 -10.65 6.45
CA GLU A 11 -6.15 -10.21 7.23
C GLU A 11 -6.76 -8.90 6.74
N MET A 12 -6.02 -8.15 5.91
CA MET A 12 -6.48 -6.87 5.37
C MET A 12 -7.68 -7.06 4.45
N LYS A 13 -8.71 -6.24 4.66
CA LYS A 13 -9.96 -6.31 3.91
C LYS A 13 -10.19 -5.09 3.04
N ASP A 14 -9.52 -3.99 3.37
CA ASP A 14 -9.81 -2.69 2.79
C ASP A 14 -8.55 -1.97 2.29
N PHE A 15 -8.75 -1.12 1.29
CA PHE A 15 -7.68 -0.30 0.71
C PHE A 15 -7.10 0.69 1.73
N GLU A 16 -7.89 1.08 2.73
CA GLU A 16 -7.45 1.96 3.81
C GLU A 16 -6.34 1.34 4.66
N GLU A 17 -6.48 0.07 5.06
CA GLU A 17 -5.47 -0.65 5.82
C GLU A 17 -4.16 -0.76 5.03
N LEU A 18 -4.25 -0.86 3.70
CA LEU A 18 -3.08 -0.94 2.83
C LEU A 18 -2.28 0.35 2.85
N LYS A 19 -2.97 1.49 2.77
CA LYS A 19 -2.33 2.79 2.91
C LYS A 19 -1.63 2.91 4.26
N GLU A 20 -2.24 2.44 5.35
CA GLU A 20 -1.63 2.48 6.68
C GLU A 20 -0.35 1.63 6.77
N GLU A 21 -0.36 0.43 6.20
CA GLU A 21 0.84 -0.44 6.15
C GLU A 21 1.96 0.21 5.33
N ILE A 22 1.65 0.73 4.15
CA ILE A 22 2.62 1.42 3.29
C ILE A 22 3.21 2.64 4.01
N LYS A 23 2.39 3.41 4.72
CA LYS A 23 2.84 4.54 5.52
C LYS A 23 3.78 4.11 6.65
N LYS A 24 3.48 2.99 7.34
CA LYS A 24 4.36 2.42 8.37
C LYS A 24 5.71 2.00 7.80
N ARG A 25 5.74 1.35 6.64
CA ARG A 25 6.99 0.98 5.94
C ARG A 25 7.78 2.19 5.49
N ALA A 26 7.13 3.18 4.88
CA ALA A 26 7.76 4.44 4.51
C ALA A 26 8.37 5.15 5.73
N ALA A 27 7.66 5.17 6.86
CA ALA A 27 8.14 5.72 8.12
C ALA A 27 9.28 4.90 8.74
N ALA A 28 9.29 3.57 8.55
CA ALA A 28 10.37 2.69 8.98
C ALA A 28 11.66 2.83 8.14
N GLY A 29 11.64 3.66 7.09
CA GLY A 29 12.80 3.93 6.23
C GLY A 29 12.87 3.03 4.99
N GLU A 30 11.79 2.33 4.65
CA GLU A 30 11.71 1.56 3.41
C GLU A 30 11.73 2.52 2.21
N LEU A 31 12.75 2.42 1.35
CA LEU A 31 12.93 3.32 0.19
C LEU A 31 12.32 2.76 -1.10
N PHE A 32 11.91 1.49 -1.11
CA PHE A 32 11.50 0.78 -2.31
C PHE A 32 10.10 0.19 -2.19
N PHE A 33 9.11 0.95 -2.62
CA PHE A 33 7.76 0.46 -2.83
C PHE A 33 7.51 0.19 -4.32
N ARG A 34 7.08 -1.02 -4.66
CA ARG A 34 6.73 -1.42 -6.03
C ARG A 34 5.33 -2.02 -6.07
N MET A 35 4.51 -1.52 -6.98
CA MET A 35 3.13 -1.94 -7.21
C MET A 35 3.11 -3.03 -8.29
N ASP A 36 3.58 -4.22 -7.94
CA ASP A 36 3.67 -5.35 -8.89
C ASP A 36 2.31 -6.06 -9.11
N VAL A 37 1.35 -5.83 -8.21
CA VAL A 37 0.02 -6.46 -8.23
C VAL A 37 -1.07 -5.44 -7.92
N LYS A 38 -2.23 -5.57 -8.55
CA LYS A 38 -3.41 -4.77 -8.22
C LYS A 38 -4.06 -5.31 -6.93
N PRO A 39 -4.29 -4.46 -5.90
CA PRO A 39 -5.05 -4.87 -4.73
C PRO A 39 -6.49 -5.21 -5.13
N GLN A 40 -7.00 -6.34 -4.66
CA GLN A 40 -8.37 -6.81 -4.93
C GLN A 40 -9.30 -6.51 -3.75
N PHE A 41 -9.15 -5.34 -3.12
CA PHE A 41 -10.07 -4.92 -2.07
C PHE A 41 -11.36 -4.39 -2.66
N ASN A 42 -12.44 -4.55 -1.91
CA ASN A 42 -13.78 -4.13 -2.34
C ASN A 42 -13.88 -2.60 -2.51
N ASP A 43 -13.09 -1.84 -1.75
CA ASP A 43 -13.00 -0.37 -1.79
C ASP A 43 -11.83 0.15 -2.63
N THR A 44 -11.18 -0.69 -3.45
CA THR A 44 -10.04 -0.26 -4.27
C THR A 44 -10.49 0.75 -5.33
N PRO A 45 -10.03 2.01 -5.30
CA PRO A 45 -10.39 3.01 -6.31
C PRO A 45 -9.70 2.75 -7.65
N ALA A 46 -10.16 3.42 -8.71
CA ALA A 46 -9.49 3.36 -10.01
C ALA A 46 -8.06 3.92 -9.94
N ASP A 47 -7.88 5.04 -9.23
CA ASP A 47 -6.59 5.73 -9.02
C ASP A 47 -5.81 5.19 -7.81
N TRP A 48 -5.91 3.88 -7.57
CA TRP A 48 -5.25 3.25 -6.42
C TRP A 48 -3.73 3.39 -6.48
N GLU A 49 -3.12 3.30 -7.67
CA GLU A 49 -1.66 3.45 -7.86
C GLU A 49 -1.18 4.83 -7.37
N GLU A 50 -1.84 5.89 -7.84
CA GLU A 50 -1.53 7.26 -7.44
C GLU A 50 -1.73 7.46 -5.94
N LYS A 51 -2.80 6.89 -5.36
CA LYS A 51 -3.03 6.99 -3.91
C LYS A 51 -1.97 6.26 -3.09
N LEU A 52 -1.53 5.08 -3.50
CA LEU A 52 -0.47 4.35 -2.78
C LEU A 52 0.87 5.05 -2.95
N GLU A 53 1.18 5.53 -4.16
CA GLU A 53 2.38 6.32 -4.42
C GLU A 53 2.37 7.61 -3.59
N ALA A 54 1.27 8.35 -3.57
CA ALA A 54 1.09 9.53 -2.74
C ALA A 54 1.23 9.19 -1.25
N THR A 55 0.68 8.06 -0.79
CA THR A 55 0.81 7.63 0.62
C THR A 55 2.26 7.30 0.99
N PHE A 56 2.99 6.64 0.08
CA PHE A 56 4.39 6.28 0.27
C PHE A 56 5.32 7.49 0.20
N THR A 57 5.05 8.41 -0.74
CA THR A 57 5.88 9.59 -1.02
C THR A 57 5.51 10.81 -0.19
N SER A 58 4.31 10.84 0.43
CA SER A 58 3.92 11.86 1.41
C SER A 58 4.77 11.71 2.67
N LYS A 59 6.03 12.14 2.57
CA LYS A 59 6.86 12.51 3.70
C LYS A 59 6.30 13.81 4.26
N TRP A 60 5.48 13.65 5.31
CA TRP A 60 5.10 14.63 6.34
C TRP A 60 4.52 15.95 5.83
#